data_AF-A0A842SM20-F1
#
_entry.id   AF-A0A842SM20-F1
#
_cell.length_a   1.000
_cell.length_b   1.000
_cell.length_c   1.000
_cell.angle_alpha   90.00
_cell.angle_beta   90.00
_cell.angle_gamma   90.00
#
_symmetry.space_group_name_H-M   'P 1'
#
loop_
_entity.id
_entity.type
_entity.pdbx_description
1 polymer ?
#
loop_
_entity_poly.entity_id
_entity_poly.type
_entity_poly.pdbx_seq_one_letter_code
_entity_poly.pdbx_strand_id
1 'polypeptide(L)' 'MTRMEYETRLYKEGDEEGIIPLLELVFDSWPRFDLSCSKREHWIWKFVDTPTGLNEVFVAETPDGEIIGAS' A
#
# COMPACT_ATOMS: atom_id res chain seq x y z
N MET A 1 -1.11 3.80 -27.01
CA MET A 1 -1.10 3.61 -25.55
C MET A 1 -2.48 3.11 -25.15
N THR A 2 -2.61 1.82 -24.89
CA THR A 2 -3.83 1.23 -24.33
C THR A 2 -3.97 1.77 -22.91
N ARG A 3 -5.13 2.35 -22.57
CA ARG A 3 -5.41 2.83 -21.22
C ARG A 3 -5.49 1.58 -20.33
N MET A 4 -4.63 1.48 -19.31
CA MET A 4 -4.80 0.42 -18.30
C MET A 4 -6.12 0.68 -17.57
N GLU A 5 -6.97 -0.32 -17.55
CA GLU A 5 -8.17 -0.33 -16.72
C GLU A 5 -7.74 -0.66 -15.29
N TYR A 6 -8.20 0.15 -14.33
CA TYR A 6 -8.01 -0.08 -12.90
C TYR A 6 -9.16 0.57 -12.15
N GLU A 7 -9.44 0.06 -10.96
CA GLU A 7 -10.41 0.62 -10.04
C GLU A 7 -9.70 1.15 -8.79
N THR A 8 -10.25 2.20 -8.20
CA THR A 8 -9.78 2.72 -6.92
C THR A 8 -10.76 2.38 -5.83
N ARG A 9 -10.29 1.83 -4.73
CA ARG A 9 -11.10 1.50 -3.56
C ARG A 9 -10.36 1.82 -2.27
N LEU A 10 -11.07 1.80 -1.15
CA LEU A 10 -10.44 1.86 0.16
C LEU A 10 -9.60 0.61 0.40
N TYR A 11 -8.52 0.80 1.14
CA TYR A 11 -7.69 -0.27 1.69
C TYR A 11 -8.53 -1.26 2.49
N LYS A 12 -8.20 -2.54 2.32
CA LYS A 12 -8.71 -3.65 3.14
C LYS A 12 -7.53 -4.41 3.75
N GLU A 13 -7.78 -5.05 4.88
CA GLU A 13 -6.82 -5.98 5.47
C GLU A 13 -6.41 -7.04 4.45
N GLY A 14 -5.10 -7.25 4.30
CA GLY A 14 -4.50 -8.13 3.30
C GLY A 14 -3.91 -7.40 2.09
N ASP A 15 -4.31 -6.15 1.80
CA ASP A 15 -3.74 -5.38 0.68
C ASP A 15 -2.25 -5.10 0.85
N GLU A 16 -1.76 -5.08 2.10
CA GLU A 16 -0.34 -4.91 2.39
C GLU A 16 0.56 -5.93 1.68
N GLU A 17 0.04 -7.12 1.33
CA GLU A 17 0.77 -8.14 0.58
C GLU A 17 1.10 -7.71 -0.86
N GLY A 18 0.27 -6.86 -1.47
CA GLY A 18 0.55 -6.26 -2.77
C GLY A 18 1.23 -4.88 -2.65
N ILE A 19 0.85 -4.10 -1.64
CA ILE A 19 1.37 -2.74 -1.45
C ILE A 19 2.85 -2.75 -1.05
N ILE A 20 3.25 -3.59 -0.10
CA ILE A 20 4.64 -3.58 0.41
C ILE A 20 5.64 -3.90 -0.73
N PRO A 21 5.47 -4.98 -1.51
CA PRO A 21 6.36 -5.25 -2.65
C PRO A 21 6.38 -4.13 -3.68
N LEU A 22 5.22 -3.50 -3.97
CA LEU A 22 5.14 -2.34 -4.87
C LEU A 22 5.97 -1.16 -4.33
N LEU A 23 5.86 -0.85 -3.04
CA LEU A 23 6.63 0.22 -2.42
C LEU A 23 8.12 -0.10 -2.42
N GLU A 24 8.51 -1.34 -2.17
CA GLU A 24 9.90 -1.77 -2.28
C GLU A 24 10.45 -1.62 -3.71
N LEU A 25 9.65 -1.97 -4.71
CA LEU A 25 10.01 -1.85 -6.13
C LEU A 25 10.18 -0.38 -6.54
N VAL A 26 9.24 0.48 -6.17
CA VAL A 26 9.23 1.90 -6.58
C VAL A 26 10.27 2.71 -5.81
N PHE A 27 10.48 2.41 -4.54
CA PHE A 27 11.40 3.14 -3.67
C PHE A 27 12.72 2.42 -3.46
N ASP A 28 13.06 1.34 -4.17
CA ASP A 28 14.34 0.62 -3.99
C ASP A 28 14.65 0.39 -2.50
N SER A 29 13.71 -0.32 -1.84
CA SER A 29 13.51 -0.46 -0.39
C SER A 29 12.47 0.49 0.21
N TRP A 30 11.56 -0.08 0.99
CA TRP A 30 10.60 0.64 1.81
C TRP A 30 10.35 -0.14 3.12
N PRO A 31 10.27 0.54 4.28
CA PRO A 31 10.63 1.93 4.47
C PRO A 31 12.15 2.11 4.37
N ARG A 32 12.63 3.25 3.86
CA ARG A 32 14.07 3.56 3.78
C ARG A 32 14.65 3.98 5.14
N PHE A 33 14.31 3.25 6.19
CA PHE A 33 14.72 3.46 7.56
C PHE A 33 15.16 2.12 8.16
N ASP A 34 16.18 2.15 9.00
CA ASP A 34 16.56 0.99 9.82
C ASP A 34 15.62 0.91 11.02
N LEU A 35 14.52 0.16 10.86
CA LEU A 35 13.50 -0.01 11.88
C LEU A 35 13.62 -1.38 12.52
N SER A 36 13.35 -1.46 13.82
CA SER A 36 13.32 -2.72 14.57
C SER A 36 12.05 -3.56 14.33
N CYS A 37 11.13 -3.09 13.47
CA CYS A 37 9.90 -3.78 13.12
C CYS A 37 9.88 -4.17 11.63
N SER A 38 8.97 -5.06 11.29
CA SER A 38 8.72 -5.45 9.90
C SER A 38 8.07 -4.31 9.10
N LYS A 39 8.19 -4.39 7.77
CA LYS A 39 7.54 -3.45 6.83
C LYS A 39 6.03 -3.41 7.00
N ARG A 40 5.43 -4.58 7.27
CA ARG A 40 4.00 -4.74 7.56
C ARG A 40 3.60 -4.04 8.85
N GLU A 41 4.34 -4.25 9.93
CA GLU A 41 4.09 -3.54 11.20
C GLU A 41 4.25 -2.03 11.04
N HIS A 42 5.26 -1.59 10.28
CA HIS A 42 5.42 -0.16 9.98
C HIS A 42 4.25 0.41 9.17
N TRP A 43 3.76 -0.32 8.17
CA TRP A 43 2.58 0.05 7.39
C TRP A 43 1.34 0.20 8.27
N ILE A 44 1.04 -0.82 9.09
CA ILE A 44 -0.11 -0.82 10.00
C ILE A 44 -0.03 0.38 10.96
N TRP A 45 1.12 0.58 11.62
CA TRP A 45 1.32 1.72 12.52
C TRP A 45 1.09 3.07 11.83
N LYS A 46 1.65 3.24 10.62
CA LYS A 46 1.63 4.51 9.90
C LYS A 46 0.27 4.85 9.31
N PHE A 47 -0.46 3.86 8.81
CA PHE A 47 -1.66 4.10 8.01
C PHE A 47 -2.94 3.60 8.69
N VAL A 48 -2.93 2.45 9.35
CA VAL A 48 -4.11 1.83 9.97
C VAL A 48 -4.33 2.34 11.41
N ASP A 49 -3.29 2.32 12.24
CA ASP A 49 -3.39 2.67 13.67
C ASP A 49 -3.35 4.18 13.94
N THR A 50 -3.45 5.01 12.90
CA THR A 50 -3.38 6.46 13.08
C THR A 50 -4.65 6.97 13.78
N PRO A 51 -4.51 7.62 14.94
CA PRO A 51 -5.63 7.90 15.86
C PRO A 51 -6.64 8.94 15.36
N THR A 52 -6.41 9.57 14.21
CA THR A 52 -7.34 10.56 13.65
C THR A 52 -8.48 9.94 12.86
N GLY A 53 -8.40 8.66 12.47
CA GLY A 53 -9.40 8.02 11.60
C GLY A 53 -9.52 8.68 10.22
N LEU A 54 -8.58 9.57 9.87
CA LEU A 54 -8.53 10.33 8.61
C LEU A 54 -7.69 9.65 7.53
N ASN A 55 -7.07 8.51 7.84
CA ASN A 55 -6.23 7.78 6.89
C ASN A 55 -7.10 6.82 6.08
N GLU A 56 -7.90 7.37 5.18
CA GLU A 56 -8.49 6.60 4.09
C GLU A 56 -7.39 6.32 3.08
N VAL A 57 -6.67 5.20 3.26
CA VAL A 57 -5.75 4.75 2.22
C VAL A 57 -6.56 4.28 1.02
N PHE A 58 -6.28 4.86 -0.14
CA PHE A 58 -6.84 4.41 -1.41
C PHE A 58 -5.87 3.48 -2.11
N VAL A 59 -6.40 2.39 -2.66
CA VAL A 59 -5.66 1.38 -3.41
C VAL A 59 -6.17 1.37 -4.85
N ALA A 60 -5.26 1.37 -5.81
CA ALA A 60 -5.55 1.15 -7.22
C ALA A 60 -5.27 -0.33 -7.57
N GLU A 61 -6.28 -1.02 -8.08
CA GLU A 61 -6.26 -2.46 -8.37
C GLU A 61 -6.66 -2.72 -9.82
N THR A 62 -5.95 -3.63 -10.50
CA THR A 62 -6.32 -4.08 -11.84
C THR A 62 -7.49 -5.08 -11.78
N PRO A 63 -8.18 -5.35 -12.91
CA PRO A 63 -9.23 -6.38 -12.95
C PRO A 63 -8.78 -7.79 -12.51
N ASP A 64 -7.48 -8.07 -12.61
CA ASP A 64 -6.87 -9.35 -12.20
C ASP A 64 -6.48 -9.39 -10.71
N GLY A 65 -6.72 -8.31 -9.96
CA GLY A 65 -6.45 -8.21 -8.52
C GLY A 65 -5.03 -7.73 -8.17
N GLU A 66 -4.27 -7.23 -9.15
CA GLU A 66 -2.93 -6.70 -8.90
C GLU A 66 -3.01 -5.27 -8.36
N ILE A 67 -2.35 -5.02 -7.23
CA ILE A 67 -2.22 -3.67 -6.67
C ILE A 67 -1.12 -2.91 -7.41
N ILE A 68 -1.48 -1.77 -7.99
CA ILE A 68 -0.58 -0.93 -8.79
C ILE A 68 -0.39 0.47 -8.22
N GLY A 69 -1.05 0.79 -7.11
CA GLY A 69 -0.89 2.06 -6.41
C GLY A 69 -1.55 2.08 -5.04
N ALA A 70 -0.98 2.88 -4.13
CA ALA A 70 -1.57 3.20 -2.84
C ALA A 70 -1.31 4.68 -2.49
N SER A 71 -2.29 5.38 -1.91
CA SER A 71 -2.20 6.78 -1.48
C SER A 71 -2.89 7.03 -0.16
#